data_AF-A0A2R7P2K6-F1
#
_entry.id   AF-A0A2R7P2K6-F1
#
_cell.length_a   1.000
_cell.length_b   1.000
_cell.length_c   1.000
_cell.angle_alpha   90.00
_cell.angle_beta   90.00
_cell.angle_gamma   90.00
#
_symmetry.space_group_name_H-M   'P 1'
#
loop_
_entity.id
_entity.type
_entity.pdbx_description
1 polymer ?
#
loop_
_entity_poly.entity_id
_entity_poly.type
_entity_poly.pdbx_seq_one_letter_code
_entity_poly.pdbx_strand_id
1 'polypeptide(L)'
;ALFIGWSQFSTSFRNKNIGIHRFIGKLYAIAVMISSVSAVYMGFYANGGLISATGFICLAVIWLVTTLAAVMQIRKGNIIKHQQFMTYSYACTFAAVTLRLWYPLLKLMMGNTSSYIAAAWLCWVPNLLIACFINRKATGT
;
A
#
# COMPACT_ATOMS: atom_id res chain seq x y z
N ALA A 1 5.09 10.09 1.85
CA ALA A 1 5.22 8.63 1.63
C ALA A 1 5.79 8.29 0.25
N LEU A 2 5.17 8.72 -0.86
CA LEU A 2 5.58 8.44 -2.24
C LEU A 2 7.03 8.83 -2.60
N PHE A 3 7.42 10.10 -2.36
CA PHE A 3 8.79 10.60 -2.63
C PHE A 3 9.86 9.89 -1.79
N ILE A 4 9.48 9.37 -0.62
CA ILE A 4 10.38 8.67 0.30
C ILE A 4 10.51 7.20 -0.11
N GLY A 5 9.47 6.57 -0.66
CA GLY A 5 9.56 5.17 -1.10
C GLY A 5 10.44 4.96 -2.33
N TRP A 6 10.50 5.93 -3.25
CA TRP A 6 11.43 5.87 -4.39
C TRP A 6 12.89 5.92 -3.94
N SER A 7 13.23 6.77 -2.97
CA SER A 7 14.58 6.83 -2.40
C SER A 7 14.92 5.61 -1.52
N GLN A 8 13.91 4.88 -1.02
CA GLN A 8 14.09 3.61 -0.28
C GLN A 8 14.37 2.40 -1.20
N PHE A 9 14.07 2.50 -2.50
CA PHE A 9 14.37 1.45 -3.49
C PHE A 9 15.79 1.56 -4.07
N SER A 10 16.49 2.69 -3.88
CA SER A 10 17.88 2.85 -4.28
C SER A 10 18.82 2.18 -3.26
N THR A 11 19.39 1.04 -3.64
CA THR A 11 20.39 0.27 -2.88
C THR A 11 21.56 1.12 -2.38
N SER A 12 21.90 2.17 -3.12
CA SER A 12 23.02 3.08 -2.84
C SER A 12 22.79 3.97 -1.60
N PHE A 13 21.54 4.40 -1.36
CA PHE A 13 21.21 5.21 -0.17
C PHE A 13 20.99 4.34 1.08
N ARG A 14 20.49 3.11 0.89
CA ARG A 14 20.21 2.14 1.96
C ARG A 14 21.47 1.66 2.68
N ASN A 15 22.55 1.38 1.95
CA ASN A 15 23.82 0.92 2.55
C ASN A 15 24.61 2.04 3.22
N LYS A 16 24.48 3.28 2.73
CA LYS A 16 25.21 4.43 3.28
C LYS A 16 24.62 4.91 4.62
N ASN A 17 23.28 4.94 4.76
CA ASN A 17 22.60 5.46 5.95
C ASN A 17 21.53 4.49 6.51
N ILE A 18 21.97 3.30 6.97
CA ILE A 18 21.09 2.28 7.60
C ILE A 18 20.32 2.84 8.80
N GLY A 19 20.92 3.73 9.60
CA GLY A 19 20.27 4.36 10.76
C GLY A 19 19.05 5.21 10.36
N ILE A 20 19.17 6.02 9.31
CA ILE A 20 18.08 6.83 8.78
C ILE A 20 17.01 5.94 8.14
N HIS A 21 17.42 4.88 7.43
CA HIS A 21 16.49 3.90 6.88
C HIS A 21 15.61 3.26 7.97
N ARG A 22 16.19 2.87 9.11
CA ARG A 22 15.43 2.34 10.26
C ARG A 22 14.46 3.37 10.82
N PHE A 23 14.88 4.62 10.99
CA PHE A 23 14.02 5.68 11.53
C PHE A 23 12.83 5.96 10.60
N ILE A 24 13.10 6.13 9.31
CA ILE A 24 12.06 6.35 8.27
C ILE A 24 11.11 5.15 8.20
N GLY A 25 11.63 3.92 8.21
CA GLY A 25 10.81 2.71 8.18
C GLY A 25 9.91 2.58 9.41
N LYS A 26 10.41 2.97 10.59
CA LYS A 26 9.62 2.98 11.84
C LYS A 26 8.51 4.03 11.79
N LEU A 27 8.83 5.23 11.32
CA LEU A 27 7.87 6.33 11.15
C LEU A 27 6.81 5.98 10.10
N TYR A 28 7.21 5.35 9.00
CA TYR A 28 6.31 4.81 7.98
C TYR A 28 5.37 3.76 8.56
N ALA A 29 5.89 2.77 9.30
CA ALA A 29 5.06 1.72 9.90
C ALA A 29 4.02 2.29 10.89
N ILE A 30 4.40 3.28 11.72
CA ILE A 30 3.47 3.96 12.64
C ILE A 30 2.41 4.72 11.85
N ALA A 31 2.83 5.50 10.83
CA ALA A 31 1.90 6.24 9.98
C ALA A 31 0.92 5.31 9.24
N VAL A 32 1.39 4.17 8.76
CA VAL A 32 0.56 3.13 8.10
C VAL A 32 -0.43 2.52 9.08
N MET A 33 -0.01 2.19 10.30
CA MET A 33 -0.89 1.63 11.33
C MET A 33 -2.03 2.60 11.66
N ILE A 34 -1.70 3.88 11.92
CA ILE A 34 -2.70 4.91 12.21
C ILE A 34 -3.62 5.10 11.00
N SER A 35 -3.05 5.24 9.79
CA SER A 35 -3.82 5.45 8.56
C SER A 35 -4.74 4.28 8.24
N SER A 36 -4.30 3.04 8.47
CA SER A 36 -5.10 1.84 8.20
C SER A 36 -6.27 1.73 9.16
N VAL A 37 -6.05 2.00 10.46
CA VAL A 37 -7.13 2.02 11.46
C VAL A 37 -8.15 3.11 11.13
N SER A 38 -7.69 4.32 10.77
CA SER A 38 -8.57 5.39 10.31
C SER A 38 -9.30 5.04 9.02
N ALA A 39 -8.67 4.32 8.09
CA ALA A 39 -9.28 3.90 6.83
C ALA A 39 -10.36 2.83 7.04
N VAL A 40 -10.15 1.87 7.95
CA VAL A 40 -11.17 0.91 8.36
C VAL A 40 -12.36 1.63 8.99
N TYR A 41 -12.09 2.57 9.90
CA TYR A 41 -13.13 3.38 10.55
C TYR A 41 -13.94 4.19 9.53
N MET A 42 -13.28 4.86 8.58
CA MET A 42 -13.96 5.57 7.49
C MET A 42 -14.74 4.64 6.56
N GLY A 43 -14.26 3.40 6.34
CA GLY A 43 -14.94 2.41 5.53
C GLY A 43 -16.34 2.07 6.04
N PHE A 44 -16.55 2.04 7.36
CA PHE A 44 -17.87 1.83 7.97
C PHE A 44 -18.84 3.01 7.75
N TYR A 45 -18.33 4.22 7.55
CA TYR A 45 -19.11 5.44 7.34
C TYR A 45 -19.14 5.91 5.88
N ALA A 46 -18.60 5.14 4.93
CA ALA A 46 -18.50 5.54 3.54
C ALA A 46 -19.86 5.52 2.84
N ASN A 47 -20.34 6.70 2.43
CA ASN A 47 -21.59 6.93 1.71
C ASN A 47 -21.68 6.30 0.28
N GLY A 48 -20.68 5.52 -0.14
CA GLY A 48 -20.55 4.93 -1.49
C GLY A 48 -21.12 3.51 -1.66
N GLY A 49 -21.92 3.04 -0.69
CA GLY A 49 -22.52 1.69 -0.66
C GLY A 49 -21.58 0.60 -0.11
N LEU A 50 -22.16 -0.55 0.26
CA LEU A 50 -21.45 -1.69 0.88
C LEU A 50 -20.25 -2.19 0.04
N ILE A 51 -20.36 -2.11 -1.29
CA ILE A 51 -19.35 -2.66 -2.22
C ILE A 51 -18.08 -1.79 -2.24
N SER A 52 -18.22 -0.47 -2.16
CA SER A 52 -17.08 0.44 -2.06
C SER A 52 -16.42 0.32 -0.68
N ALA A 53 -17.24 0.28 0.38
CA ALA A 53 -16.78 0.11 1.75
C ALA A 53 -15.93 -1.16 1.93
N THR A 54 -16.40 -2.29 1.42
CA THR A 54 -15.66 -3.56 1.47
C THR A 54 -14.34 -3.50 0.72
N GLY A 55 -14.27 -2.84 -0.44
CA GLY A 55 -13.00 -2.61 -1.16
C GLY A 55 -11.97 -1.82 -0.33
N PHE A 56 -12.40 -0.75 0.34
CA PHE A 56 -11.53 0.03 1.22
C PHE A 56 -11.08 -0.72 2.47
N ILE A 57 -12.00 -1.48 3.08
CA ILE A 57 -11.68 -2.30 4.26
C ILE A 57 -10.70 -3.39 3.87
N CYS A 58 -10.91 -4.10 2.76
CA CYS A 58 -9.97 -5.09 2.24
C CYS A 58 -8.59 -4.47 1.99
N LEU A 59 -8.52 -3.32 1.32
CA LEU A 59 -7.26 -2.62 1.09
C LEU A 59 -6.56 -2.25 2.40
N ALA A 60 -7.29 -1.70 3.38
CA ALA A 60 -6.74 -1.34 4.68
C ALA A 60 -6.21 -2.55 5.46
N VAL A 61 -6.94 -3.67 5.44
CA VAL A 61 -6.51 -4.93 6.07
C VAL A 61 -5.27 -5.49 5.38
N ILE A 62 -5.25 -5.55 4.05
CA ILE A 62 -4.09 -6.03 3.28
C ILE A 62 -2.87 -5.15 3.56
N TRP A 63 -3.05 -3.83 3.57
CA TRP A 63 -1.97 -2.89 3.84
C TRP A 63 -1.41 -3.04 5.26
N LEU A 64 -2.28 -3.23 6.25
CA LEU A 64 -1.89 -3.47 7.63
C LEU A 64 -1.16 -4.80 7.79
N VAL A 65 -1.70 -5.89 7.23
CA VAL A 65 -1.08 -7.24 7.30
C VAL A 65 0.28 -7.26 6.62
N THR A 66 0.41 -6.68 5.42
CA THR A 66 1.68 -6.63 4.69
C THR A 66 2.74 -5.81 5.43
N THR A 67 2.35 -4.70 6.05
CA THR A 67 3.27 -3.86 6.84
C THR A 67 3.69 -4.55 8.14
N LEU A 68 2.77 -5.20 8.85
CA LEU A 68 3.10 -6.01 10.03
C LEU A 68 4.02 -7.17 9.65
N ALA A 69 3.72 -7.89 8.56
CA ALA A 69 4.58 -8.96 8.08
C ALA A 69 5.99 -8.46 7.75
N ALA A 70 6.14 -7.30 7.12
CA ALA A 70 7.44 -6.68 6.88
C ALA A 70 8.21 -6.44 8.20
N VAL A 71 7.54 -5.89 9.23
CA VAL A 71 8.16 -5.63 10.54
C VAL A 71 8.50 -6.93 11.28
N MET A 72 7.66 -7.97 11.17
CA MET A 72 7.95 -9.27 11.76
C MET A 72 9.17 -9.94 11.11
N GLN A 73 9.30 -9.87 9.79
CA GLN A 73 10.42 -10.48 9.08
C GLN A 73 11.75 -9.80 9.39
N ILE A 74 11.79 -8.48 9.54
CA ILE A 74 13.02 -7.79 9.94
C ILE A 74 13.42 -8.13 11.38
N ARG A 75 12.46 -8.34 12.31
CA ARG A 75 12.75 -8.82 13.66
C ARG A 75 13.30 -10.25 13.68
N LYS A 76 12.89 -11.07 12.71
CA LYS A 76 13.45 -12.42 12.47
C LYS A 76 14.79 -12.40 11.73
N GLY A 77 15.31 -11.24 11.34
CA GLY A 77 16.54 -11.12 10.55
C GLY A 77 16.40 -11.46 9.07
N ASN A 78 15.20 -11.76 8.58
CA ASN A 78 14.94 -12.14 7.19
C ASN A 78 14.81 -10.90 6.30
N ILE A 79 15.95 -10.34 5.89
CA ILE A 79 16.02 -9.11 5.09
C ILE A 79 15.34 -9.27 3.72
N ILE A 80 15.49 -10.44 3.08
CA ILE A 80 14.88 -10.72 1.77
C ILE A 80 13.35 -10.62 1.89
N LYS A 81 12.75 -11.42 2.78
CA LYS A 81 11.29 -11.41 2.99
C LYS A 81 10.79 -10.05 3.47
N HIS A 82 11.55 -9.35 4.31
CA HIS A 82 11.21 -7.97 4.70
C HIS A 82 11.06 -7.06 3.48
N GLN A 83 12.01 -7.09 2.53
CA GLN A 83 11.94 -6.29 1.31
C GLN A 83 10.71 -6.65 0.47
N GLN A 84 10.42 -7.95 0.33
CA GLN A 84 9.23 -8.42 -0.40
C GLN A 84 7.92 -7.86 0.20
N PHE A 85 7.75 -7.95 1.52
CA PHE A 85 6.58 -7.39 2.19
C PHE A 85 6.53 -5.87 2.17
N MET A 86 7.68 -5.19 2.19
CA MET A 86 7.73 -3.73 1.98
C MET A 86 7.29 -3.34 0.56
N THR A 87 7.60 -4.13 -0.47
CA THR A 87 7.09 -3.91 -1.83
C THR A 87 5.57 -4.00 -1.89
N TYR A 88 4.98 -4.99 -1.22
CA TYR A 88 3.51 -5.10 -1.11
C TYR A 88 2.88 -3.93 -0.35
N SER A 89 3.47 -3.52 0.78
CA SER A 89 3.00 -2.34 1.53
C SER A 89 3.10 -1.07 0.69
N TYR A 90 4.17 -0.91 -0.09
CA TYR A 90 4.34 0.24 -0.98
C TYR A 90 3.30 0.25 -2.10
N ALA A 91 3.02 -0.89 -2.72
CA ALA A 91 1.96 -1.01 -3.71
C ALA A 91 0.57 -0.66 -3.13
N CYS A 92 0.29 -1.04 -1.88
CA CYS A 92 -0.93 -0.62 -1.19
C CYS A 92 -0.97 0.89 -0.94
N THR A 93 0.15 1.53 -0.56
CA THR A 93 0.17 3.01 -0.47
C THR A 93 -0.04 3.69 -1.81
N PHE A 94 0.53 3.12 -2.87
CA PHE A 94 0.35 3.64 -4.22
C PHE A 94 -1.11 3.52 -4.64
N ALA A 95 -1.81 2.45 -4.26
CA ALA A 95 -3.24 2.28 -4.49
C ALA A 95 -4.08 3.43 -3.96
N ALA A 96 -3.79 3.94 -2.76
CA ALA A 96 -4.49 5.10 -2.19
C ALA A 96 -4.27 6.40 -3.01
N VAL A 97 -3.18 6.49 -3.75
CA VAL A 97 -2.85 7.61 -4.64
C VAL A 97 -3.52 7.40 -5.99
N THR A 98 -3.42 6.19 -6.55
CA THR A 98 -4.11 5.80 -7.78
C THR A 98 -5.61 6.03 -7.65
N LEU A 99 -6.21 5.69 -6.52
CA LEU A 99 -7.60 6.00 -6.22
C LEU A 99 -7.90 7.50 -6.34
N ARG A 100 -7.07 8.37 -5.75
CA ARG A 100 -7.26 9.83 -5.80
C ARG A 100 -7.10 10.41 -7.21
N LEU A 101 -6.38 9.72 -8.08
CA LEU A 101 -6.26 10.08 -9.51
C LEU A 101 -7.46 9.56 -10.32
N TRP A 102 -7.85 8.30 -10.12
CA TRP A 102 -8.92 7.64 -10.86
C TRP A 102 -10.31 8.15 -10.45
N TYR A 103 -10.52 8.48 -9.18
CA TYR A 103 -11.81 8.93 -8.66
C TYR A 103 -12.36 10.18 -9.37
N PRO A 104 -11.64 11.32 -9.49
CA PRO A 104 -12.14 12.49 -10.20
C PRO A 104 -12.33 12.23 -11.69
N LEU A 105 -11.47 11.40 -12.30
CA LEU A 105 -11.54 11.07 -13.73
C LEU A 105 -12.80 10.26 -14.06
N LEU A 106 -13.09 9.21 -13.27
CA LEU A 106 -14.27 8.37 -13.48
C LEU A 106 -15.56 9.11 -13.12
N LYS A 107 -15.53 9.95 -12.09
CA LYS A 107 -16.67 10.79 -11.72
C LYS A 107 -17.10 11.69 -12.88
N LEU A 108 -16.16 12.16 -13.70
CA LEU A 108 -16.44 13.00 -14.87
C LEU A 108 -17.06 12.22 -16.04
N MET A 109 -16.81 10.90 -16.15
CA MET A 109 -17.21 10.10 -17.32
C MET A 109 -18.49 9.26 -17.12
N MET A 110 -18.75 8.71 -15.93
CA MET A 110 -19.73 7.61 -15.75
C MET A 110 -20.81 7.85 -14.67
N GLY A 111 -20.86 9.02 -14.02
CA GLY A 111 -21.81 9.29 -12.94
C GLY A 111 -21.44 8.64 -11.59
N ASN A 112 -22.04 9.11 -10.49
CA ASN A 112 -21.50 8.98 -9.13
C ASN A 112 -21.35 7.55 -8.59
N THR A 113 -22.25 6.62 -8.89
CA THR A 113 -22.36 5.35 -8.14
C THR A 113 -21.45 4.24 -8.70
N SER A 114 -21.50 3.99 -10.01
CA SER A 114 -20.69 2.94 -10.66
C SER A 114 -19.20 3.30 -10.73
N SER A 115 -18.89 4.59 -10.87
CA SER A 115 -17.54 5.13 -10.86
C SER A 115 -16.80 4.89 -9.55
N TYR A 116 -17.52 4.94 -8.42
CA TYR A 116 -16.95 4.73 -7.09
C TYR A 116 -16.54 3.28 -6.86
N ILE A 117 -17.39 2.34 -7.29
CA ILE A 117 -17.13 0.90 -7.19
C ILE A 117 -15.92 0.53 -8.04
N ALA A 118 -15.89 0.95 -9.32
CA ALA A 118 -14.77 0.65 -10.20
C ALA A 118 -13.44 1.22 -9.66
N ALA A 119 -13.45 2.47 -9.17
CA ALA A 119 -12.27 3.08 -8.57
C ALA A 119 -11.79 2.35 -7.30
N ALA A 120 -12.71 1.87 -6.46
CA ALA A 120 -12.40 1.14 -5.24
C ALA A 120 -11.69 -0.19 -5.49
N TRP A 121 -11.89 -0.83 -6.64
CA TRP A 121 -11.22 -2.10 -7.00
C TRP A 121 -9.99 -1.89 -7.88
N LEU A 122 -10.09 -1.01 -8.88
CA LEU A 122 -8.98 -0.70 -9.80
C LEU A 122 -7.81 -0.01 -9.12
N CYS A 123 -8.00 0.60 -7.95
CA CYS A 123 -6.89 1.27 -7.28
C CYS A 123 -5.87 0.29 -6.71
N TRP A 124 -6.28 -0.89 -6.22
CA TRP A 124 -5.40 -1.82 -5.51
C TRP A 124 -5.11 -3.11 -6.27
N VAL A 125 -6.06 -3.63 -7.06
CA VAL A 125 -5.87 -4.89 -7.82
C VAL A 125 -4.68 -4.81 -8.78
N PRO A 126 -4.51 -3.77 -9.62
CA PRO A 126 -3.36 -3.66 -10.53
C PRO A 126 -2.05 -3.46 -9.76
N ASN A 127 -2.09 -2.68 -8.67
CA ASN A 127 -0.90 -2.41 -7.86
C ASN A 127 -0.40 -3.68 -7.15
N LEU A 128 -1.29 -4.51 -6.62
CA LEU A 128 -0.94 -5.81 -6.05
C LEU A 128 -0.46 -6.81 -7.11
N LEU A 129 -1.06 -6.80 -8.30
CA LEU A 129 -0.57 -7.57 -9.43
C LEU A 129 0.87 -7.21 -9.79
N ILE A 130 1.18 -5.91 -9.90
CA ILE A 130 2.54 -5.42 -10.16
C ILE A 130 3.49 -5.84 -9.04
N ALA A 131 3.09 -5.68 -7.77
CA ALA A 131 3.89 -6.12 -6.63
C ALA A 131 4.19 -7.62 -6.68
N CYS A 132 3.17 -8.44 -6.98
CA CYS A 132 3.32 -9.88 -7.14
C CYS A 132 4.27 -10.22 -8.30
N PHE A 133 4.18 -9.49 -9.41
CA PHE A 133 5.05 -9.69 -10.58
C PHE A 133 6.51 -9.35 -10.27
N ILE A 134 6.76 -8.23 -9.58
CA ILE A 134 8.10 -7.84 -9.12
C ILE A 134 8.66 -8.90 -8.18
N ASN A 135 7.85 -9.39 -7.26
CA ASN A 135 8.29 -10.35 -6.26
C ASN A 135 8.54 -11.75 -6.85
N ARG A 136 7.75 -12.15 -7.86
CA ARG A 136 7.92 -13.41 -8.60
C ARG A 136 9.21 -13.40 -9.42
N LYS A 137 9.59 -12.27 -10.02
CA LYS A 137 10.90 -12.11 -10.69
C LYS A 137 12.07 -12.17 -9.72
N ALA A 138 11.92 -11.64 -8.50
CA ALA A 138 12.98 -11.64 -7.48
C ALA A 138 13.25 -13.03 -6.85
N THR A 139 12.37 -14.01 -7.05
CA THR A 139 12.50 -15.37 -6.48
C THR A 139 12.86 -16.42 -7.56
N GLY A 140 13.07 -15.99 -8.82
CA GLY A 140 13.27 -16.84 -9.99
C GLY A 140 14.69 -16.84 -10.58
N THR A 141 15.71 -16.57 -9.78
CA THR A 141 17.15 -16.75 -10.07
C THR A 141 17.78 -17.51 -8.92
#